data_AF-A0A0D3DTI6-F1
#
_entry.id   AF-A0A0D3DTI6-F1
#
_cell.length_a   1.000
_cell.length_b   1.000
_cell.length_c   1.000
_cell.angle_alpha   90.00
_cell.angle_beta   90.00
_cell.angle_gamma   90.00
#
_symmetry.space_group_name_H-M   'P 1'
#
loop_
_entity.id
_entity.type
_entity.pdbx_description
1 polymer ?
#
loop_
_entity_poly.entity_id
_entity_poly.type
_entity_poly.pdbx_seq_one_letter_code
_entity_poly.pdbx_strand_id
1 'polypeptide(L)'
;MNTFDMKVLRGSFDKGDTEYEEIQRPVAYQRVLRTWGDWVEQNIDPLHTTVFFASMSPLHIKSLDWENPDGIKCALETTPILNMSMPFSVGTDYRLFSVAENVTRSLKVPVYFLNITRLSEFRKDAHTSVHTIRQGKMLTPEQQADPNTYADCIHWCLPGLPDTWNEFLYTRIISRS
;
A
#
# COMPACT_ATOMS: atom_id res chain seq x y z
N MET A 1 -3.84 -1.32 -9.33
CA MET A 1 -5.23 -1.57 -8.87
C MET A 1 -5.93 -2.40 -9.92
N ASN A 2 -6.67 -3.44 -9.52
CA ASN A 2 -7.08 -4.51 -10.45
C ASN A 2 -8.38 -4.22 -11.21
N THR A 3 -9.31 -3.46 -10.63
CA THR A 3 -10.60 -3.08 -11.24
C THR A 3 -11.00 -1.66 -10.83
N PHE A 4 -11.88 -1.02 -11.60
CA PHE A 4 -12.39 0.33 -11.29
C PHE A 4 -13.27 0.31 -10.04
N ASP A 5 -14.25 -0.59 -10.02
CA ASP A 5 -15.15 -0.85 -8.89
C ASP A 5 -14.78 -2.13 -8.13
N MET A 6 -15.39 -2.30 -6.95
CA MET A 6 -15.22 -3.46 -6.08
C MET A 6 -16.44 -4.36 -6.15
N LYS A 7 -16.22 -5.67 -6.30
CA LYS A 7 -17.27 -6.69 -6.20
C LYS A 7 -17.62 -6.92 -4.73
N VAL A 8 -18.88 -6.70 -4.36
CA VAL A 8 -19.37 -6.86 -2.98
C VAL A 8 -20.50 -7.90 -2.99
N LEU A 9 -20.27 -9.00 -2.27
CA LEU A 9 -21.23 -10.10 -2.16
C LEU A 9 -22.52 -9.61 -1.47
N ARG A 10 -23.68 -10.02 -1.99
CA ARG A 10 -25.00 -9.70 -1.39
C ARG A 10 -25.28 -10.50 -0.12
N GLY A 11 -24.76 -11.71 -0.04
CA GLY A 11 -25.00 -12.67 1.04
C GLY A 11 -23.74 -13.03 1.83
N SER A 12 -23.58 -14.31 2.17
CA SER A 12 -22.45 -14.83 2.94
C SER A 12 -21.83 -16.03 2.25
N PHE A 13 -20.50 -16.08 2.21
CA PHE A 13 -19.78 -17.22 1.63
C PHE A 13 -20.18 -18.56 2.28
N ASP A 14 -20.40 -18.59 3.59
CA ASP A 14 -20.78 -19.79 4.34
C ASP A 14 -22.14 -20.38 3.92
N LYS A 15 -23.00 -19.56 3.30
CA LYS A 15 -24.30 -19.99 2.76
C LYS A 15 -24.22 -20.44 1.30
N GLY A 16 -23.03 -20.40 0.70
CA GLY A 16 -22.84 -20.65 -0.72
C GLY A 16 -23.39 -19.55 -1.62
N ASP A 17 -23.64 -18.34 -1.09
CA ASP A 17 -24.10 -17.22 -1.89
C ASP A 17 -23.02 -16.79 -2.89
N THR A 18 -23.42 -16.51 -4.14
CA THR A 18 -22.49 -16.14 -5.23
C THR A 18 -22.78 -14.77 -5.83
N GLU A 19 -23.98 -14.23 -5.63
CA GLU A 19 -24.42 -12.97 -6.21
C GLU A 19 -23.67 -11.78 -5.61
N TYR A 20 -23.09 -10.93 -6.45
CA TYR A 20 -22.37 -9.73 -6.05
C TYR A 20 -22.82 -8.51 -6.87
N GLU A 21 -22.56 -7.33 -6.31
CA GLU A 21 -22.74 -6.06 -7.00
C GLU A 21 -21.40 -5.34 -7.16
N GLU A 22 -21.30 -4.46 -8.14
CA GLU A 22 -20.14 -3.58 -8.30
C GLU A 22 -20.40 -2.26 -7.57
N ILE A 23 -19.52 -1.93 -6.64
CA ILE A 23 -19.62 -0.74 -5.80
C ILE A 23 -18.36 0.10 -5.98
N GLN A 24 -18.56 1.41 -6.05
CA GLN A 24 -17.46 2.38 -6.13
C GLN A 24 -16.40 2.10 -5.07
N ARG A 25 -15.14 2.02 -5.52
CA ARG A 25 -14.01 1.61 -4.67
C ARG A 25 -13.92 2.37 -3.34
N PRO A 26 -14.03 3.72 -3.27
CA PRO A 26 -13.97 4.43 -2.00
C PRO A 26 -15.16 4.10 -1.07
N VAL A 27 -16.35 3.85 -1.64
CA VAL A 27 -17.55 3.48 -0.88
C VAL A 27 -17.40 2.10 -0.27
N ALA A 28 -16.96 1.12 -1.06
CA ALA A 28 -16.68 -0.23 -0.57
C ALA A 28 -15.58 -0.23 0.51
N TYR A 29 -14.50 0.53 0.28
CA TYR A 29 -13.39 0.66 1.24
C TYR A 29 -13.83 1.32 2.55
N GLN A 30 -14.69 2.34 2.48
CA GLN A 30 -15.26 2.98 3.68
C GLN A 30 -16.13 2.00 4.47
N ARG A 31 -16.94 1.18 3.81
CA ARG A 31 -17.73 0.12 4.48
C ARG A 31 -16.82 -0.85 5.23
N VAL A 32 -15.75 -1.32 4.58
CA VAL A 32 -14.76 -2.22 5.20
C VAL A 32 -14.13 -1.58 6.44
N LEU A 33 -13.65 -0.34 6.32
CA LEU A 33 -12.96 0.32 7.44
C LEU A 33 -13.91 0.71 8.58
N ARG A 34 -15.19 1.00 8.30
CA ARG A 34 -16.18 1.20 9.37
C ARG A 34 -16.41 -0.08 10.15
N THR A 35 -16.59 -1.22 9.48
CA THR A 35 -16.71 -2.52 10.15
C THR A 35 -15.47 -2.87 10.98
N TRP A 36 -14.27 -2.61 10.43
CA TRP A 36 -13.02 -2.77 11.19
C TRP A 36 -12.96 -1.84 12.41
N GLY A 37 -13.37 -0.58 12.25
CA GLY A 37 -13.41 0.40 13.34
C GLY A 37 -14.34 0.00 14.47
N ASP A 38 -15.57 -0.43 14.13
CA ASP A 38 -16.55 -0.93 15.12
C ASP A 38 -16.00 -2.14 15.88
N TRP A 39 -15.32 -3.05 15.16
CA TRP A 39 -14.66 -4.19 15.80
C TRP A 39 -13.55 -3.74 16.75
N VAL A 40 -12.71 -2.77 16.35
CA VAL A 40 -11.65 -2.22 17.21
C VAL A 40 -12.26 -1.62 18.48
N GLU A 41 -13.31 -0.81 18.36
CA GLU A 41 -13.96 -0.18 19.53
C GLU A 41 -14.57 -1.18 20.51
N GLN A 42 -15.03 -2.34 20.02
CA GLN A 42 -15.65 -3.37 20.86
C GLN A 42 -14.64 -4.31 21.51
N ASN A 43 -13.44 -4.46 20.94
CA ASN A 43 -12.54 -5.57 21.29
C ASN A 43 -11.17 -5.11 21.84
N ILE A 44 -10.80 -3.84 21.68
CA ILE A 44 -9.47 -3.37 22.06
C ILE A 44 -9.51 -2.58 23.36
N ASP A 45 -8.79 -3.07 24.37
CA ASP A 45 -8.44 -2.29 25.56
C ASP A 45 -7.20 -1.43 25.29
N PRO A 46 -7.33 -0.08 25.23
CA PRO A 46 -6.22 0.82 24.94
C PRO A 46 -5.15 0.87 26.03
N LEU A 47 -5.42 0.36 27.24
CA LEU A 47 -4.40 0.24 28.30
C LEU A 47 -3.44 -0.93 28.05
N HIS A 48 -3.88 -1.94 27.30
CA HIS A 48 -3.12 -3.16 27.04
C HIS A 48 -2.63 -3.26 25.59
N THR A 49 -3.26 -2.54 24.66
CA THR A 49 -2.97 -2.68 23.23
C THR A 49 -2.81 -1.32 22.57
N THR A 50 -1.75 -1.17 21.77
CA THR A 50 -1.58 -0.03 20.86
C THR A 50 -1.91 -0.49 19.44
N VAL A 51 -2.82 0.21 18.76
CA VAL A 51 -3.24 -0.11 17.39
C VAL A 51 -2.55 0.81 16.39
N PHE A 52 -2.08 0.23 15.28
CA PHE A 52 -1.49 0.96 14.16
C PHE A 52 -2.28 0.68 12.88
N PHE A 53 -2.32 1.67 11.99
CA PHE A 53 -2.84 1.50 10.63
C PHE A 53 -1.82 2.06 9.65
N ALA A 54 -1.22 1.20 8.82
CA ALA A 54 -0.30 1.63 7.78
C ALA A 54 -1.09 2.19 6.59
N SER A 55 -0.74 3.41 6.16
CA SER A 55 -1.31 4.00 4.95
C SER A 55 -0.83 3.25 3.70
N MET A 56 -1.35 3.61 2.51
CA MET A 56 -1.10 2.83 1.30
C MET A 56 0.36 2.85 0.86
N SER A 57 0.90 1.67 0.56
CA SER A 57 2.15 1.51 -0.18
C SER A 57 1.91 1.84 -1.65
N PRO A 58 2.69 2.76 -2.26
CA PRO A 58 2.53 3.13 -3.66
C PRO A 58 3.09 2.07 -4.61
N LEU A 59 2.81 2.24 -5.90
CA LEU A 59 3.37 1.47 -7.01
C LEU A 59 4.24 2.39 -7.88
N HIS A 60 5.18 1.82 -8.63
CA HIS A 60 6.02 2.57 -9.59
C HIS A 60 6.01 1.90 -10.98
N ILE A 61 4.83 1.77 -11.58
CA ILE A 61 4.64 0.99 -12.83
C ILE A 61 4.80 1.79 -14.12
N LYS A 62 4.94 3.12 -14.07
CA LYS A 62 5.08 3.98 -15.24
C LYS A 62 6.11 5.07 -14.97
N SER A 63 7.26 5.01 -15.64
CA SER A 63 8.38 5.92 -15.40
C SER A 63 8.11 7.37 -15.79
N LEU A 64 7.18 7.59 -16.73
CA LEU A 64 6.71 8.93 -17.09
C LEU A 64 6.07 9.67 -15.89
N ASP A 65 5.53 8.95 -14.90
CA ASP A 65 4.90 9.54 -13.72
C ASP A 65 5.89 10.37 -12.87
N TRP A 66 7.20 10.15 -13.05
CA TRP A 66 8.28 10.95 -12.45
C TRP A 66 9.23 11.55 -13.50
N GLU A 67 8.68 11.91 -14.67
CA GLU A 67 9.36 12.61 -15.76
C GLU A 67 10.54 11.83 -16.40
N ASN A 68 10.53 10.48 -16.33
CA ASN A 68 11.52 9.64 -17.00
C ASN A 68 10.90 8.82 -18.16
N PRO A 69 10.70 9.39 -19.36
CA PRO A 69 10.08 8.68 -20.48
C PRO A 69 10.93 7.52 -21.03
N ASP A 70 12.24 7.56 -20.81
CA ASP A 70 13.19 6.51 -21.26
C ASP A 70 13.34 5.37 -20.24
N GLY A 71 12.67 5.48 -19.08
CA GLY A 71 12.62 4.44 -18.06
C GLY A 71 11.75 3.23 -18.46
N ILE A 72 11.92 2.12 -17.75
CA ILE A 72 11.06 0.93 -17.89
C ILE A 72 10.44 0.62 -16.54
N LYS A 73 9.20 1.08 -16.31
CA LYS A 73 8.53 0.99 -15.01
C LYS A 73 9.47 1.51 -13.90
N CYS A 74 9.71 0.75 -12.84
CA CYS A 74 10.70 1.02 -11.79
C CYS A 74 12.10 0.43 -12.08
N ALA A 75 12.26 -0.38 -13.13
CA ALA A 75 13.36 -1.33 -13.23
C ALA A 75 14.73 -0.70 -13.52
N LEU A 76 14.76 0.49 -14.11
CA LEU A 76 15.98 1.24 -14.39
C LEU A 76 16.31 2.28 -13.30
N GLU A 77 15.48 2.35 -12.26
CA GLU A 77 15.61 3.35 -11.21
C GLU A 77 16.52 2.83 -10.10
N THR A 78 17.62 3.52 -9.84
CA THR A 78 18.61 3.15 -8.80
C THR A 78 18.78 4.22 -7.73
N THR A 79 18.06 5.34 -7.88
CA THR A 79 18.05 6.46 -6.94
C THR A 79 16.62 6.90 -6.65
N PRO A 80 16.32 7.39 -5.45
CA PRO A 80 15.01 7.96 -5.15
C PRO A 80 14.79 9.24 -5.96
N ILE A 81 13.55 9.72 -5.99
CA ILE A 81 13.23 11.07 -6.43
C ILE A 81 13.80 12.04 -5.40
N LEU A 82 14.77 12.87 -5.82
CA LEU A 82 15.45 13.83 -4.94
C LEU A 82 14.88 15.26 -5.06
N ASN A 83 14.25 15.58 -6.19
CA ASN A 83 13.66 16.89 -6.41
C ASN A 83 12.31 17.02 -5.68
N MET A 84 12.36 17.49 -4.44
CA MET A 84 11.16 17.67 -3.60
C MET A 84 10.17 18.72 -4.13
N SER A 85 10.62 19.59 -5.03
CA SER A 85 9.78 20.63 -5.65
C SER A 85 9.04 20.15 -6.89
N MET A 86 9.39 18.97 -7.42
CA MET A 86 8.74 18.40 -8.60
C MET A 86 7.37 17.83 -8.21
N PRO A 87 6.25 18.34 -8.75
CA PRO A 87 4.96 17.71 -8.57
C PRO A 87 4.94 16.39 -9.37
N PHE A 88 4.52 15.30 -8.74
CA PHE A 88 4.42 14.01 -9.40
C PHE A 88 3.34 13.15 -8.73
N SER A 89 2.80 12.19 -9.48
CA SER A 89 1.79 11.24 -9.01
C SER A 89 2.03 9.88 -9.64
N VAL A 90 2.23 8.87 -8.81
CA VAL A 90 2.45 7.47 -9.24
C VAL A 90 1.16 6.65 -9.22
N GLY A 91 0.00 7.33 -9.28
CA GLY A 91 -1.31 6.70 -9.39
C GLY A 91 -1.89 6.15 -8.08
N THR A 92 -1.35 6.52 -6.93
CA THR A 92 -1.93 6.21 -5.62
C THR A 92 -3.35 6.77 -5.51
N ASP A 93 -4.33 5.95 -5.12
CA ASP A 93 -5.71 6.40 -4.92
C ASP A 93 -5.87 7.09 -3.55
N TYR A 94 -5.51 8.38 -3.49
CA TYR A 94 -5.61 9.19 -2.27
C TYR A 94 -7.04 9.32 -1.71
N ARG A 95 -8.09 8.97 -2.46
CA ARG A 95 -9.45 8.89 -1.90
C ARG A 95 -9.52 7.83 -0.81
N LEU A 96 -8.83 6.70 -0.99
CA LEU A 96 -8.76 5.64 0.04
C LEU A 96 -7.90 6.07 1.24
N PHE A 97 -6.87 6.89 0.99
CA PHE A 97 -6.02 7.46 2.04
C PHE A 97 -6.85 8.31 2.97
N SER A 98 -7.63 9.24 2.40
CA SER A 98 -8.51 10.12 3.17
C SER A 98 -9.59 9.32 3.92
N VAL A 99 -10.14 8.26 3.33
CA VAL A 99 -11.08 7.37 4.04
C VAL A 99 -10.41 6.72 5.24
N ALA A 100 -9.21 6.15 5.07
CA ALA A 100 -8.48 5.51 6.16
C ALA A 100 -8.09 6.49 7.27
N GLU A 101 -7.51 7.63 6.90
CA GLU A 101 -7.15 8.71 7.83
C GLU A 101 -8.37 9.20 8.63
N ASN A 102 -9.50 9.44 7.96
CA ASN A 102 -10.72 9.91 8.62
C ASN A 102 -11.33 8.86 9.54
N VAL A 103 -11.39 7.59 9.10
CA VAL A 103 -11.94 6.52 9.95
C VAL A 103 -11.07 6.32 11.18
N THR A 104 -9.75 6.14 11.00
CA THR A 104 -8.82 5.93 12.12
C THR A 104 -8.84 7.05 13.14
N ARG A 105 -8.93 8.33 12.70
CA ARG A 105 -9.08 9.49 13.60
C ARG A 105 -10.43 9.59 14.30
N SER A 106 -11.48 8.97 13.75
CA SER A 106 -12.83 9.06 14.31
C SER A 106 -13.12 8.06 15.44
N LEU A 107 -12.24 7.08 15.65
CA LEU A 107 -12.43 6.04 16.67
C LEU A 107 -12.11 6.56 18.07
N LYS A 108 -12.80 6.02 19.07
CA LYS A 108 -12.49 6.27 20.49
C LYS A 108 -11.21 5.59 20.93
N VAL A 109 -10.97 4.37 20.44
CA VAL A 109 -9.70 3.65 20.65
C VAL A 109 -8.62 4.34 19.81
N PRO A 110 -7.50 4.80 20.41
CA PRO A 110 -6.46 5.48 19.66
C PRO A 110 -5.81 4.55 18.62
N VAL A 111 -5.78 5.00 17.37
CA VAL A 111 -5.05 4.34 16.29
C VAL A 111 -3.95 5.26 15.78
N TYR A 112 -2.71 4.78 15.78
CA TYR A 112 -1.61 5.47 15.12
C TYR A 112 -1.63 5.20 13.63
N PHE A 113 -2.04 6.21 12.87
CA PHE A 113 -1.99 6.18 11.41
C PHE A 113 -0.54 6.42 10.94
N LEU A 114 0.13 5.37 10.47
CA LEU A 114 1.47 5.46 9.90
C LEU A 114 1.35 6.01 8.48
N ASN A 115 1.51 7.34 8.35
CA ASN A 115 1.47 8.03 7.07
C ASN A 115 2.76 7.79 6.27
N ILE A 116 2.86 6.60 5.68
CA ILE A 116 4.02 6.15 4.90
C ILE A 116 3.89 6.42 3.40
N THR A 117 2.72 6.85 2.92
CA THR A 117 2.41 6.89 1.49
C THR A 117 3.33 7.85 0.73
N ARG A 118 3.31 9.15 1.06
CA ARG A 118 4.04 10.15 0.29
C ARG A 118 5.55 9.96 0.36
N LEU A 119 6.12 9.62 1.52
CA LEU A 119 7.56 9.31 1.64
C LEU A 119 7.95 8.09 0.80
N SER A 120 7.04 7.12 0.66
CA SER A 120 7.28 5.91 -0.13
C SER A 120 7.20 6.18 -1.63
N GLU A 121 6.44 7.18 -2.07
CA GLU A 121 6.35 7.59 -3.48
C GLU A 121 7.67 8.18 -4.00
N PHE A 122 8.56 8.65 -3.12
CA PHE A 122 9.89 9.07 -3.55
C PHE A 122 10.83 7.89 -3.83
N ARG A 123 10.49 6.67 -3.39
CA ARG A 123 11.38 5.51 -3.40
C ARG A 123 11.21 4.62 -4.63
N LYS A 124 11.17 5.23 -5.82
CA LYS A 124 11.11 4.51 -7.10
C LYS A 124 12.23 3.46 -7.28
N ASP A 125 13.33 3.60 -6.55
CA ASP A 125 14.51 2.74 -6.51
C ASP A 125 14.39 1.47 -5.67
N ALA A 126 13.43 1.41 -4.74
CA ALA A 126 13.46 0.40 -3.67
C ALA A 126 12.67 -0.88 -3.97
N HIS A 127 12.05 -0.97 -5.15
CA HIS A 127 11.27 -2.14 -5.56
C HIS A 127 12.13 -3.35 -5.91
N THR A 128 11.55 -4.54 -5.80
CA THR A 128 12.23 -5.79 -6.20
C THR A 128 12.55 -5.85 -7.69
N SER A 129 11.77 -5.17 -8.54
CA SER A 129 11.93 -5.18 -9.99
C SER A 129 11.90 -6.64 -10.50
N VAL A 130 12.90 -7.06 -11.26
CA VAL A 130 13.04 -8.43 -11.76
C VAL A 130 13.83 -9.35 -10.82
N HIS A 131 14.35 -8.84 -9.72
CA HIS A 131 15.16 -9.58 -8.75
C HIS A 131 14.27 -10.29 -7.72
N THR A 132 13.28 -11.02 -8.22
CA THR A 132 12.22 -11.63 -7.40
C THR A 132 11.80 -12.99 -7.96
N ILE A 133 10.83 -13.61 -7.29
CA ILE A 133 10.25 -14.89 -7.68
C ILE A 133 8.96 -14.70 -8.48
N ARG A 134 8.69 -15.65 -9.38
CA ARG A 134 7.39 -15.82 -10.02
C ARG A 134 6.97 -17.28 -9.90
N GLN A 135 5.77 -17.50 -9.38
CA GLN A 135 5.23 -18.86 -9.14
C GLN A 135 6.20 -19.74 -8.31
N GLY A 136 6.84 -19.15 -7.30
CA GLY A 136 7.72 -19.86 -6.35
C GLY A 136 9.15 -20.10 -6.81
N LYS A 137 9.57 -19.59 -7.97
CA LYS A 137 10.95 -19.73 -8.48
C LYS A 137 11.52 -18.38 -8.88
N MET A 138 12.84 -18.23 -8.75
CA MET A 138 13.55 -17.04 -9.25
C MET A 138 13.32 -16.85 -10.75
N LEU A 139 13.13 -15.61 -11.18
CA LEU A 139 13.10 -15.28 -12.60
C LEU A 139 14.44 -15.64 -13.27
N THR A 140 14.38 -16.26 -14.46
CA THR A 140 15.58 -16.64 -15.22
C THR A 140 16.30 -15.41 -15.78
N PRO A 141 17.58 -15.51 -16.20
CA PRO A 141 18.27 -14.39 -16.83
C PRO A 141 17.51 -13.78 -18.02
N GLU A 142 16.86 -14.61 -18.83
CA GLU A 142 16.06 -14.17 -19.99
C GLU A 142 14.81 -13.41 -19.56
N GLN A 143 14.17 -13.81 -18.45
CA GLN A 143 13.03 -13.10 -17.89
C GLN A 143 13.44 -11.78 -17.24
N GLN A 144 14.58 -11.78 -16.54
CA GLN A 144 15.12 -10.56 -15.94
C GLN A 144 15.54 -9.52 -16.99
N ALA A 145 15.97 -9.99 -18.18
CA ALA A 145 16.28 -9.12 -19.31
C ALA A 145 15.06 -8.41 -19.94
N ASP A 146 13.82 -8.82 -19.60
CA ASP A 146 12.58 -8.16 -20.03
C ASP A 146 11.79 -7.57 -18.83
N PRO A 147 12.27 -6.47 -18.23
CA PRO A 147 11.59 -5.84 -17.11
C PRO A 147 10.21 -5.28 -17.48
N ASN A 148 9.95 -4.97 -18.74
CA ASN A 148 8.63 -4.49 -19.15
C ASN A 148 7.56 -5.56 -18.90
N THR A 149 7.88 -6.83 -19.11
CA THR A 149 6.98 -7.94 -18.78
C THR A 149 7.08 -8.36 -17.32
N TYR A 150 8.28 -8.45 -16.76
CA TYR A 150 8.52 -9.20 -15.52
C TYR A 150 8.77 -8.36 -14.26
N ALA A 151 9.01 -7.06 -14.37
CA ALA A 151 9.34 -6.26 -13.19
C ALA A 151 8.13 -6.14 -12.23
N ASP A 152 8.39 -6.47 -10.96
CA ASP A 152 7.52 -6.20 -9.83
C ASP A 152 7.85 -4.82 -9.24
N CYS A 153 6.98 -3.86 -9.54
CA CYS A 153 7.03 -2.48 -9.01
C CYS A 153 5.97 -2.24 -7.93
N ILE A 154 5.70 -3.28 -7.13
CA ILE A 154 4.76 -3.27 -6.00
C ILE A 154 5.52 -3.61 -4.72
N HIS A 155 6.26 -4.72 -4.72
CA HIS A 155 7.00 -5.21 -3.56
C HIS A 155 8.37 -4.56 -3.44
N TRP A 156 8.91 -4.56 -2.22
CA TRP A 156 10.14 -3.85 -1.84
C TRP A 156 11.27 -4.83 -1.52
N CYS A 157 12.50 -4.47 -1.88
CA CYS A 157 13.68 -5.18 -1.40
C CYS A 157 13.81 -5.08 0.12
N LEU A 158 14.47 -6.08 0.72
CA LEU A 158 14.90 -6.07 2.13
C LEU A 158 16.41 -6.40 2.20
N PRO A 159 17.23 -5.63 2.92
CA PRO A 159 16.88 -4.36 3.60
C PRO A 159 16.42 -3.29 2.61
N GLY A 160 15.55 -2.37 3.04
CA GLY A 160 14.92 -1.39 2.16
C GLY A 160 13.86 -0.52 2.82
N LEU A 161 12.96 0.04 2.01
CA LEU A 161 11.94 0.99 2.46
C LEU A 161 11.05 0.49 3.63
N PRO A 162 10.63 -0.79 3.68
CA PRO A 162 9.84 -1.28 4.82
C PRO A 162 10.58 -1.19 6.16
N ASP A 163 11.92 -1.11 6.17
CA ASP A 163 12.69 -0.90 7.40
C ASP A 163 12.35 0.47 8.00
N THR A 164 12.28 1.53 7.18
CA THR A 164 11.84 2.87 7.62
C THR A 164 10.40 2.86 8.16
N TRP A 165 9.51 2.05 7.57
CA TRP A 165 8.15 1.91 8.11
C TRP A 165 8.16 1.31 9.51
N ASN A 166 9.03 0.32 9.73
CA ASN A 166 9.23 -0.31 11.02
C ASN A 166 9.95 0.61 12.02
N GLU A 167 10.80 1.53 11.58
CA GLU A 167 11.39 2.56 12.45
C GLU A 167 10.32 3.50 13.04
N PHE A 168 9.23 3.79 12.30
CA PHE A 168 8.09 4.52 12.87
C PHE A 168 7.38 3.71 13.95
N LEU A 169 7.15 2.42 13.71
CA LEU A 169 6.57 1.52 14.71
C LEU A 169 7.44 1.47 15.97
N TYR A 170 8.73 1.17 15.80
CA TYR A 170 9.71 1.11 16.87
C TYR A 170 9.68 2.38 17.71
N THR A 171 9.78 3.55 17.05
CA THR A 171 9.74 4.86 17.71
C THR A 171 8.48 5.04 18.56
N ARG A 172 7.30 4.71 18.02
CA ARG A 172 6.03 4.86 18.75
C ARG A 172 5.93 3.90 19.94
N ILE A 173 6.42 2.67 19.80
CA ILE A 173 6.41 1.65 20.86
C ILE A 173 7.32 2.09 22.00
N ILE A 174 8.57 2.47 21.72
CA ILE A 174 9.51 2.87 22.78
C ILE A 174 9.14 4.22 23.42
N SER A 175 8.41 5.10 22.72
CA SER A 175 7.93 6.39 23.27
C SER A 175 6.79 6.25 24.28
N ARG A 176 6.34 5.02 24.54
CA ARG A 176 5.29 4.65 25.51
C ARG A 176 5.80 3.65 26.55
N SER A 177 7.08 3.25 26.45
CA SER A 177 7.76 2.39 27.43
C SER A 177 8.20 3.19 28.65
#